data_AF-A0A7X2DB54-F1
#
_entry.id   AF-A0A7X2DB54-F1
#
_cell.length_a   1.000
_cell.length_b   1.000
_cell.length_c   1.000
_cell.angle_alpha   90.00
_cell.angle_beta   90.00
_cell.angle_gamma   90.00
#
_symmetry.space_group_name_H-M   'P 1'
#
loop_
_entity.id
_entity.type
_entity.pdbx_description
1 polymer ?
#
loop_
_entity_poly.entity_id
_entity_poly.type
_entity_poly.pdbx_seq_one_letter_code
_entity_poly.pdbx_strand_id
1 'polypeptide(L)'
;YLLVRLRIPDTPEARQEVEPKAAEHVKLDIILETIAEKEKISVSDEELEAWFAERAERMGIPLPQAQAIWRREVAMNEARRRKIIDFLLQQAAEGGLIVYPDSH
;
A
#
# COMPACT_ATOMS: atom_id res chain seq x y z
N TYR A 1 3.88 8.90 -19.54
CA TYR A 1 5.24 8.83 -18.95
C TYR A 1 5.76 7.42 -19.10
N LEU A 2 6.86 7.28 -19.84
CA LEU A 2 7.47 6.01 -20.22
C LEU A 2 8.00 5.27 -18.99
N LEU A 3 7.46 4.07 -18.73
CA LEU A 3 8.09 3.08 -17.86
C LEU A 3 9.37 2.57 -18.53
N VAL A 4 10.45 3.34 -18.42
CA VAL A 4 11.79 2.76 -18.51
C VAL A 4 11.89 1.82 -17.32
N ARG A 5 11.66 0.52 -17.55
CA ARG A 5 12.06 -0.53 -16.62
C ARG A 5 13.57 -0.40 -16.50
N LEU A 6 14.04 0.35 -15.51
CA LEU A 6 15.41 0.25 -15.02
C LEU A 6 15.54 -1.20 -14.55
N ARG A 7 16.05 -2.06 -15.44
CA ARG A 7 16.44 -3.42 -15.10
C ARG A 7 17.67 -3.27 -14.22
N ILE A 8 17.46 -3.17 -12.91
CA ILE A 8 18.54 -3.26 -11.94
C ILE A 8 19.23 -4.61 -12.21
N PRO A 9 20.51 -4.62 -12.58
CA PRO A 9 21.21 -5.86 -12.86
C PRO A 9 21.27 -6.70 -11.58
N ASP A 10 20.89 -7.98 -11.69
CA ASP A 10 20.88 -8.93 -10.58
C ASP A 10 22.32 -9.35 -10.23
N THR A 11 23.02 -8.44 -9.54
CA THR A 11 24.42 -8.59 -9.13
C THR A 11 24.50 -8.62 -7.60
N PRO A 12 25.52 -9.27 -7.01
CA PRO A 12 25.72 -9.26 -5.56
C PRO A 12 25.75 -7.85 -4.96
N GLU A 13 26.38 -6.91 -5.64
CA GLU A 13 26.51 -5.51 -5.21
C GLU A 13 25.15 -4.81 -5.22
N ALA A 14 24.37 -4.98 -6.30
CA ALA A 14 23.02 -4.42 -6.37
C ALA A 14 22.09 -5.05 -5.30
N ARG A 15 22.24 -6.34 -5.01
CA ARG A 15 21.49 -7.01 -3.93
C ARG A 15 21.82 -6.40 -2.57
N GLN A 16 23.10 -6.23 -2.25
CA GLN A 16 23.52 -5.61 -0.98
C GLN A 16 23.01 -4.16 -0.83
N GLU A 17 22.90 -3.41 -1.93
CA GLU A 17 22.38 -2.05 -1.90
C GLU A 17 20.85 -2.00 -1.66
N VAL A 18 20.09 -2.91 -2.26
CA VAL A 18 18.63 -2.93 -2.15
C VAL A 18 18.11 -3.69 -0.92
N GLU A 19 18.89 -4.64 -0.40
CA GLU A 19 18.49 -5.53 0.69
C GLU A 19 18.00 -4.79 1.95
N PRO A 20 18.67 -3.73 2.45
CA PRO A 20 18.18 -3.00 3.62
C PRO A 20 16.80 -2.39 3.39
N LYS A 21 16.60 -1.75 2.23
CA LYS A 21 15.31 -1.13 1.86
C LYS A 21 14.22 -2.18 1.65
N ALA A 22 14.57 -3.30 1.01
CA ALA A 22 13.64 -4.41 0.82
C ALA A 22 13.21 -5.01 2.17
N ALA A 23 14.15 -5.17 3.12
CA ALA A 23 13.84 -5.64 4.46
C ALA A 23 12.92 -4.67 5.22
N GLU A 24 13.14 -3.36 5.12
CA GLU A 24 12.24 -2.34 5.68
C GLU A 24 10.83 -2.41 5.07
N HIS A 25 10.73 -2.56 3.75
CA HIS A 25 9.44 -2.68 3.07
C HIS A 25 8.68 -3.94 3.50
N VAL A 26 9.35 -5.09 3.57
CA VAL A 26 8.73 -6.34 4.03
C VAL A 26 8.25 -6.21 5.48
N LYS A 27 9.04 -5.59 6.36
CA LYS A 27 8.62 -5.32 7.74
C LYS A 27 7.37 -4.43 7.79
N LEU A 28 7.35 -3.35 7.01
CA LEU A 28 6.20 -2.46 6.92
C LEU A 28 4.96 -3.21 6.45
N ASP A 29 5.07 -4.02 5.41
CA ASP A 29 3.95 -4.80 4.87
C ASP A 29 3.40 -5.78 5.91
N ILE A 30 4.26 -6.47 6.65
CA ILE A 30 3.85 -7.37 7.74
C ILE A 30 3.11 -6.59 8.85
N ILE A 31 3.62 -5.42 9.24
CA ILE A 31 2.98 -4.59 10.28
C ILE A 31 1.59 -4.14 9.83
N LEU A 32 1.47 -3.62 8.60
CA LEU A 32 0.21 -3.16 8.06
C LEU A 32 -0.80 -4.31 7.93
N GLU A 33 -0.37 -5.48 7.48
CA GLU A 33 -1.23 -6.67 7.42
C GLU A 33 -1.73 -7.08 8.81
N THR A 34 -0.83 -7.12 9.79
CA THR A 34 -1.17 -7.46 11.18
C THR A 34 -2.22 -6.50 11.76
N ILE A 35 -2.09 -5.19 11.48
CA ILE A 35 -3.07 -4.18 11.88
C ILE A 35 -4.40 -4.43 11.18
N ALA A 36 -4.38 -4.71 9.87
CA ALA A 36 -5.59 -4.98 9.11
C ALA A 36 -6.37 -6.18 9.66
N GLU A 37 -5.68 -7.26 10.01
CA GLU A 37 -6.29 -8.44 10.61
C GLU A 37 -6.88 -8.13 11.99
N LYS A 38 -6.11 -7.46 12.86
CA LYS A 38 -6.51 -7.13 14.23
C LYS A 38 -7.74 -6.21 14.26
N GLU A 39 -7.74 -5.19 13.43
CA GLU A 39 -8.81 -4.18 13.35
C GLU A 39 -9.91 -4.57 12.36
N LYS A 40 -9.80 -5.76 11.76
CA LYS A 40 -10.74 -6.31 10.76
C LYS A 40 -10.97 -5.36 9.58
N ILE A 41 -9.92 -4.67 9.16
CA ILE A 41 -9.94 -3.76 8.01
C ILE A 41 -9.98 -4.60 6.74
N SER A 42 -11.10 -4.48 6.03
CA SER A 42 -11.33 -5.06 4.71
C SER A 42 -11.79 -3.98 3.74
N VAL A 43 -11.77 -4.29 2.46
CA VAL A 43 -12.26 -3.40 1.39
C VAL A 43 -13.43 -4.09 0.72
N SER A 44 -14.57 -3.40 0.67
CA SER A 44 -15.75 -3.87 -0.07
C SER A 44 -15.61 -3.62 -1.58
N ASP A 45 -16.51 -4.21 -2.35
CA ASP A 45 -16.53 -4.01 -3.80
C ASP A 45 -16.85 -2.55 -4.15
N GLU A 46 -17.75 -1.91 -3.40
CA GLU A 46 -18.08 -0.49 -3.56
C GLU A 46 -16.87 0.41 -3.25
N GLU A 47 -16.12 0.10 -2.19
CA GLU A 47 -14.89 0.83 -1.84
C GLU A 47 -13.82 0.66 -2.92
N LEU A 48 -13.73 -0.52 -3.53
CA LEU A 48 -12.82 -0.76 -4.65
C LEU A 48 -13.24 0.02 -5.91
N GLU A 49 -14.53 0.08 -6.23
CA GLU A 49 -15.03 0.88 -7.35
C GLU A 49 -14.76 2.38 -7.13
N ALA A 50 -14.94 2.87 -5.89
CA ALA A 50 -14.56 4.24 -5.54
C ALA A 50 -13.06 4.49 -5.72
N TRP A 51 -12.22 3.52 -5.35
CA TRP A 51 -10.77 3.59 -5.58
C TRP A 51 -10.43 3.68 -7.07
N PHE A 52 -11.08 2.89 -7.93
CA PHE A 52 -10.89 2.97 -9.38
C PHE A 52 -11.35 4.31 -9.94
N ALA A 53 -12.48 4.85 -9.49
CA ALA A 53 -13.01 6.15 -9.92
C ALA A 53 -12.04 7.29 -9.57
N GLU A 54 -11.52 7.31 -8.34
CA GLU A 54 -10.53 8.30 -7.89
C GLU A 54 -9.27 8.25 -8.77
N ARG A 55 -8.79 7.05 -9.11
CA ARG A 55 -7.59 6.86 -9.94
C ARG A 55 -7.82 7.26 -11.38
N ALA A 56 -8.98 6.92 -11.93
CA ALA A 56 -9.40 7.33 -13.26
C ALA A 56 -9.40 8.86 -13.37
N GLU A 57 -10.01 9.55 -12.40
CA GLU A 57 -10.01 11.01 -12.31
C GLU A 57 -8.59 11.58 -12.20
N ARG A 58 -7.78 11.10 -11.25
CA ARG A 58 -6.41 11.60 -11.04
C ARG A 58 -5.50 11.42 -12.26
N MET A 59 -5.73 10.38 -13.06
CA MET A 59 -4.97 10.12 -14.28
C MET A 59 -5.57 10.80 -15.53
N GLY A 60 -6.77 11.37 -15.43
CA GLY A 60 -7.49 11.90 -16.59
C GLY A 60 -7.87 10.83 -17.60
N ILE A 61 -8.17 9.61 -17.15
CA ILE A 61 -8.58 8.48 -17.99
C ILE A 61 -10.01 8.03 -17.66
N PRO A 62 -10.73 7.37 -18.59
CA PRO A 62 -12.02 6.77 -18.28
C PRO A 62 -11.92 5.62 -17.26
N LEU A 63 -12.96 5.46 -16.42
CA LEU A 63 -13.04 4.39 -15.40
C LEU A 63 -12.78 2.98 -15.96
N PRO A 64 -13.36 2.56 -17.11
CA PRO A 64 -13.06 1.24 -17.68
C PRO A 64 -11.57 1.05 -18.04
N GLN A 65 -10.88 2.13 -18.41
CA GLN A 65 -9.44 2.09 -18.68
C GLN A 65 -8.64 1.93 -17.39
N ALA A 66 -9.04 2.59 -16.30
CA ALA A 66 -8.44 2.37 -14.98
C ALA A 66 -8.61 0.91 -14.53
N GLN A 67 -9.83 0.37 -14.59
CA GLN A 67 -10.10 -1.04 -14.25
C GLN A 67 -9.30 -2.03 -15.10
N ALA A 68 -8.97 -1.69 -16.35
CA ALA A 68 -8.13 -2.52 -17.22
C ALA A 68 -6.62 -2.45 -16.90
N ILE A 69 -6.14 -1.32 -16.35
CA ILE A 69 -4.72 -1.13 -16.00
C ILE A 69 -4.34 -1.95 -14.77
N TRP A 70 -5.21 -1.97 -13.75
CA TRP A 70 -4.94 -2.68 -12.51
C TRP A 70 -5.74 -3.97 -12.40
N ARG A 71 -5.04 -5.08 -12.18
CA ARG A 71 -5.69 -6.33 -11.78
C ARG A 71 -6.44 -6.10 -10.47
N ARG A 72 -7.66 -6.63 -10.40
CA ARG A 72 -8.54 -6.48 -9.23
C ARG A 72 -7.86 -6.79 -7.91
N GLU A 73 -7.10 -7.88 -7.82
CA GLU A 73 -6.37 -8.27 -6.60
C GLU A 73 -5.33 -7.22 -6.17
N VAL A 74 -4.61 -6.64 -7.14
CA VAL A 74 -3.61 -5.59 -6.88
C VAL A 74 -4.32 -4.32 -6.41
N ALA A 75 -5.41 -3.95 -7.07
CA ALA A 75 -6.21 -2.79 -6.68
C ALA A 75 -6.82 -2.97 -5.27
N MET A 76 -7.28 -4.18 -4.95
CA MET A 76 -7.81 -4.52 -3.63
C MET A 76 -6.75 -4.35 -2.53
N ASN A 77 -5.54 -4.87 -2.77
CA ASN A 77 -4.44 -4.74 -1.82
C ASN A 77 -4.04 -3.28 -1.61
N GLU A 78 -3.97 -2.49 -2.68
CA GLU A 78 -3.61 -1.07 -2.60
C GLU A 78 -4.71 -0.23 -1.93
N ALA A 79 -5.98 -0.50 -2.22
CA ALA A 79 -7.11 0.12 -1.55
C ALA A 79 -7.11 -0.19 -0.05
N ARG A 80 -6.83 -1.46 0.31
CA ARG A 80 -6.77 -1.89 1.71
C ARG A 80 -5.59 -1.23 2.43
N ARG A 81 -4.42 -1.21 1.80
CA ARG A 81 -3.23 -0.52 2.30
C ARG A 81 -3.52 0.96 2.58
N ARG A 82 -4.21 1.64 1.66
CA ARG A 82 -4.62 3.03 1.85
C ARG A 82 -5.56 3.19 3.06
N LYS A 83 -6.57 2.33 3.18
CA LYS A 83 -7.52 2.34 4.29
C LYS A 83 -6.84 2.13 5.66
N ILE A 84 -5.85 1.24 5.75
CA ILE A 84 -5.04 1.04 6.97
C ILE A 84 -4.28 2.32 7.32
N ILE A 85 -3.66 2.97 6.34
CA ILE A 85 -2.94 4.23 6.57
C ILE A 85 -3.88 5.34 7.04
N ASP A 86 -5.04 5.50 6.40
CA ASP A 86 -6.04 6.49 6.79
C ASP A 86 -6.55 6.24 8.22
N PHE A 87 -6.76 4.97 8.60
CA PHE A 87 -7.05 4.56 9.98
C PHE A 87 -5.93 4.97 10.96
N LEU A 88 -4.67 4.69 10.63
CA LEU A 88 -3.53 5.06 11.49
C LEU A 88 -3.38 6.57 11.65
N LEU A 89 -3.60 7.34 10.58
CA LEU A 89 -3.59 8.80 10.62
C LEU A 89 -4.71 9.35 11.51
N GLN A 90 -5.91 8.76 11.42
CA GLN A 90 -7.02 9.11 12.30
C GLN A 90 -6.67 8.83 13.77
N GLN A 91 -6.16 7.64 14.08
CA GLN A 91 -5.71 7.30 15.44
C GLN A 91 -4.64 8.25 15.96
N ALA A 92 -3.66 8.61 15.13
CA ALA A 92 -2.62 9.58 15.49
C ALA A 92 -3.19 10.97 15.76
N ALA A 93 -4.14 11.44 14.95
CA ALA A 93 -4.79 12.74 15.13
C ALA A 93 -5.66 12.79 16.40
N GLU A 94 -6.27 11.67 16.77
CA GLU A 94 -7.08 11.50 17.98
C GLU A 94 -6.23 11.29 19.26
N GLY A 95 -4.89 11.29 19.15
CA GLY A 95 -3.98 11.07 20.27
C GLY A 95 -3.84 9.59 20.69
N GLY A 96 -4.42 8.68 19.90
CA GLY A 96 -4.50 7.24 20.15
C GLY A 96 -3.29 6.43 19.67
N LEU A 97 -2.11 7.04 19.48
CA LEU A 97 -0.90 6.26 19.25
C LEU A 97 -0.52 5.59 20.58
N ILE A 98 -0.95 4.34 20.76
CA ILE A 98 -0.38 3.45 21.78
C ILE A 98 1.11 3.31 21.45
N VAL A 99 1.92 4.14 22.10
CA VAL A 99 3.35 3.89 22.27
C VAL A 99 3.44 2.62 23.10
N TYR A 100 3.80 1.50 22.48
CA TYR A 100 4.22 0.35 23.27
C TYR A 100 5.46 0.78 24.07
N PRO A 101 5.48 0.57 25.40
CA PRO A 101 6.57 1.01 26.25
C PRO A 101 7.87 0.36 25.81
N ASP A 102 8.95 1.14 25.87
CA ASP A 102 10.32 0.73 25.57
C ASP A 102 10.60 -0.71 26.02
N SER A 103 11.01 -1.54 25.06
CA SER A 103 11.60 -2.83 25.37
C SER A 103 12.98 -2.55 25.97
N HIS A 104 13.07 -2.62 27.30
CA HIS A 104 14.32 -2.67 28.06
C HIS A 104 15.25 -3.79 27.58
#